data_AF-M1AXE7-F1
#
_entry.id   AF-M1AXE7-F1
#
_cell.length_a   1.000
_cell.length_b   1.000
_cell.length_c   1.000
_cell.angle_alpha   90.00
_cell.angle_beta   90.00
_cell.angle_gamma   90.00
#
_symmetry.space_group_name_H-M   'P 1'
#
loop_
_entity.id
_entity.type
_entity.pdbx_description
1 polymer ?
#
loop_
_entity_poly.entity_id
_entity_poly.type
_entity_poly.pdbx_seq_one_letter_code
_entity_poly.pdbx_strand_id
1 'polypeptide(L)'
;MAKNKSCHRSSATTRRLKMYNCRPKRDRKGKILKHKYQSKQLPSTRIQPDPRWFINTRVISQEKLESFREEIQDRLSSNYNIIMNGSNLPMSLVNERKKIAPPTIHEETDHLNRPFFQDDSRETPKIRLDNSDFSKLVDTSVDSRILGK
;
A
#
# COMPACT_ATOMS: atom_id res chain seq x y z
N MET A 1 -1.83 4.78 49.47
CA MET A 1 -0.68 4.13 50.12
C MET A 1 0.04 3.22 49.12
N ALA A 2 1.25 3.60 48.70
CA ALA A 2 2.08 2.77 47.81
C ALA A 2 2.74 1.65 48.64
N LYS A 3 2.19 0.44 48.59
CA LYS A 3 2.79 -0.73 49.27
C LYS A 3 4.09 -1.13 48.57
N ASN A 4 5.17 -1.13 49.35
CA ASN A 4 6.51 -1.68 49.10
C ASN A 4 7.39 -0.94 48.07
N LYS A 5 8.18 0.04 48.54
CA LYS A 5 9.38 0.50 47.82
C LYS A 5 10.52 -0.47 48.13
N SER A 6 10.65 -1.54 47.34
CA SER A 6 11.87 -2.35 47.38
C SER A 6 12.98 -1.66 46.58
N CYS A 7 14.20 -1.62 47.12
CA CYS A 7 15.39 -0.94 46.60
C CYS A 7 15.82 -1.37 45.17
N HIS A 8 15.23 -2.44 44.61
CA HIS A 8 15.74 -3.10 43.40
C HIS A 8 15.03 -2.72 42.09
N ARG A 9 13.86 -2.09 42.13
CA ARG A 9 13.08 -1.80 40.92
C ARG A 9 12.66 -0.35 40.83
N SER A 10 12.97 0.28 39.71
CA SER A 10 12.45 1.61 39.38
C SER A 10 10.91 1.58 39.24
N SER A 11 10.28 2.75 39.39
CA SER A 11 8.83 2.91 39.21
C SER A 11 8.38 2.51 37.80
N ALA A 12 9.19 2.82 36.78
CA ALA A 12 8.95 2.43 35.39
C ALA A 12 8.97 0.92 35.20
N THR A 13 9.98 0.23 35.76
CA THR A 13 10.07 -1.24 35.73
C THR A 13 8.87 -1.86 36.44
N THR A 14 8.46 -1.31 37.57
CA THR A 14 7.27 -1.78 38.30
C THR A 14 5.98 -1.62 37.48
N ARG A 15 5.81 -0.51 36.75
CA ARG A 15 4.65 -0.30 35.86
C ARG A 15 4.66 -1.26 34.67
N ARG A 16 5.84 -1.52 34.07
CA ARG A 16 6.01 -2.52 33.00
C ARG A 16 5.67 -3.92 33.48
N LEU A 17 6.16 -4.35 34.64
CA LEU A 17 5.83 -5.68 35.18
C LEU A 17 4.33 -5.82 35.50
N LYS A 18 3.70 -4.77 36.02
CA LYS A 18 2.23 -4.75 36.22
C LYS A 18 1.43 -4.84 34.92
N MET A 19 2.01 -4.50 33.76
CA MET A 19 1.35 -4.66 32.46
C MET A 19 1.14 -6.14 32.13
N TYR A 20 2.12 -7.02 32.37
CA TYR A 20 1.98 -8.46 32.10
C TYR A 20 0.87 -9.12 32.95
N ASN A 21 0.56 -8.56 34.12
CA ASN A 21 -0.45 -9.07 35.05
C ASN A 21 -1.85 -8.46 34.85
N CYS A 22 -2.24 -8.08 33.62
CA CYS A 22 -3.55 -7.48 33.34
C CYS A 22 -4.68 -8.52 33.26
N ARG A 23 -5.35 -8.81 34.38
CA ARG A 23 -6.54 -9.68 34.46
C ARG A 23 -7.78 -8.88 34.91
N PRO A 24 -9.01 -9.26 34.48
CA PRO A 24 -10.23 -8.64 34.99
C PRO A 24 -10.38 -8.91 36.49
N LYS A 25 -10.70 -7.88 37.27
CA LYS A 25 -11.11 -8.06 38.66
C LYS A 25 -12.56 -8.48 38.70
N ARG A 26 -12.88 -9.53 39.47
CA ARG A 26 -14.23 -10.10 39.59
C ARG A 26 -14.69 -10.09 41.04
N ASP A 27 -16.00 -10.04 41.22
CA ASP A 27 -16.66 -10.25 42.51
C ASP A 27 -16.74 -11.76 42.84
N ARG A 28 -17.08 -12.12 44.08
CA ARG A 28 -17.29 -13.52 44.52
C ARG A 28 -18.32 -14.25 43.66
N LYS A 29 -19.31 -13.54 43.14
CA LYS A 29 -20.34 -14.06 42.20
C LYS A 29 -19.84 -14.20 40.75
N GLY A 30 -18.56 -13.93 40.47
CA GLY A 30 -17.95 -14.07 39.14
C GLY A 30 -18.20 -12.90 38.17
N LYS A 31 -18.93 -11.86 38.58
CA LYS A 31 -19.18 -10.66 37.77
C LYS A 31 -17.92 -9.79 37.66
N ILE A 32 -17.61 -9.29 36.46
CA ILE A 32 -16.44 -8.41 36.22
C ILE A 32 -16.72 -7.01 36.77
N LEU A 33 -15.88 -6.57 37.71
CA LEU A 33 -15.94 -5.23 38.30
C LEU A 33 -15.15 -4.21 37.46
N LYS A 34 -13.94 -4.57 37.05
CA LYS A 34 -13.05 -3.69 36.28
C LYS A 34 -12.13 -4.49 35.37
N HIS A 35 -11.99 -4.02 34.14
CA HIS A 35 -10.96 -4.43 33.21
C HIS A 35 -10.24 -3.19 32.67
N LYS A 36 -8.93 -3.25 32.47
CA LYS A 36 -8.10 -2.06 32.23
C LYS A 36 -8.27 -1.45 30.83
N TYR A 37 -8.50 -2.28 29.81
CA TYR A 37 -8.55 -1.87 28.39
C TYR A 37 -9.86 -2.26 27.67
N GLN A 38 -10.84 -2.80 28.41
CA GLN A 38 -12.12 -3.30 27.88
C GLN A 38 -13.23 -2.60 28.63
N SER A 39 -13.34 -1.29 28.43
CA SER A 39 -14.50 -0.52 28.91
C SER A 39 -15.73 -0.89 28.09
N LYS A 40 -16.88 -1.06 28.74
CA LYS A 40 -18.17 -1.29 28.07
C LYS A 40 -18.85 0.00 27.60
N GLN A 41 -18.30 1.15 27.99
CA GLN A 41 -18.82 2.46 27.63
C GLN A 41 -18.48 2.73 26.16
N LEU A 42 -19.50 3.10 25.38
CA LEU A 42 -19.35 3.53 24.00
C LEU A 42 -18.90 5.01 24.00
N PRO A 43 -17.71 5.34 23.49
CA PRO A 43 -17.31 6.74 23.34
C PRO A 43 -18.11 7.41 22.22
N SER A 44 -18.27 8.73 22.31
CA SER A 44 -18.78 9.51 21.18
C SER A 44 -17.76 9.46 20.03
N THR A 45 -18.18 9.00 18.86
CA THR A 45 -17.34 8.80 17.67
C THR A 45 -17.37 9.97 16.69
N ARG A 46 -18.17 11.01 16.98
CA ARG A 46 -18.30 12.17 16.08
C ARG A 46 -17.02 12.99 16.10
N ILE A 47 -16.46 13.21 14.92
CA ILE A 47 -15.30 14.07 14.74
C ILE A 47 -15.79 15.52 14.54
N GLN A 48 -15.18 16.48 15.23
CA GLN A 48 -15.53 17.89 15.14
C GLN A 48 -15.15 18.45 13.76
N PRO A 49 -16.02 19.19 13.05
CA PRO A 49 -15.62 19.82 11.79
C PRO A 49 -14.50 20.86 12.03
N ASP A 50 -13.38 20.72 11.31
CA ASP A 50 -12.24 21.65 11.36
C ASP A 50 -11.70 21.87 9.93
N PRO A 51 -11.57 23.12 9.44
CA PRO A 51 -10.98 23.40 8.13
C PRO A 51 -9.54 22.89 7.98
N ARG A 52 -8.80 22.69 9.08
CA ARG A 52 -7.42 22.19 9.06
C ARG A 52 -7.27 20.81 8.44
N TRP A 53 -8.34 20.00 8.39
CA TRP A 53 -8.30 18.70 7.74
C TRP A 53 -8.04 18.77 6.24
N PHE A 54 -8.41 19.90 5.63
CA PHE A 54 -8.28 20.13 4.20
C PHE A 54 -7.03 20.95 3.86
N ILE A 55 -6.24 21.35 4.86
CA ILE A 55 -4.96 22.03 4.65
C ILE A 55 -3.89 20.98 4.34
N ASN A 56 -3.02 21.28 3.38
CA ASN A 56 -1.89 20.43 3.03
C ASN A 56 -0.95 20.24 4.23
N THR A 57 -0.81 19.00 4.72
CA THR A 57 -0.02 18.69 5.93
C THR A 57 1.46 18.39 5.66
N ARG A 58 1.80 17.88 4.47
CA ARG A 58 3.18 17.59 4.04
C ARG A 58 3.40 18.20 2.67
N VAL A 59 4.21 19.27 2.61
CA VAL A 59 4.55 19.98 1.38
C VAL A 59 6.07 19.97 1.21
N ILE A 60 6.53 19.72 -0.01
CA ILE A 60 7.94 19.77 -0.39
C ILE A 60 8.11 20.77 -1.54
N SER A 61 9.20 21.54 -1.54
CA SER A 61 9.54 22.41 -2.67
C SER A 61 10.21 21.59 -3.78
N GLN A 62 10.05 22.02 -5.03
CA GLN A 62 10.58 21.29 -6.18
C GLN A 62 12.11 21.14 -6.13
N GLU A 63 12.82 22.20 -5.74
CA GLU A 63 14.29 22.17 -5.60
C GLU A 63 14.74 21.11 -4.60
N LYS A 64 14.08 21.03 -3.44
CA LYS A 64 14.39 20.04 -2.40
C LYS A 64 14.02 18.62 -2.85
N LEU A 65 12.98 18.48 -3.65
CA LEU A 65 12.57 17.20 -4.21
C LEU A 65 13.61 16.67 -5.19
N GLU A 66 14.18 17.54 -6.03
CA GLU A 66 15.25 17.17 -6.96
C GLU A 66 16.52 16.74 -6.21
N SER A 67 17.01 17.56 -5.28
CA SER A 67 18.18 17.19 -4.45
C SER A 67 17.95 15.90 -3.65
N PHE A 68 16.71 15.68 -3.17
CA PHE A 68 16.34 14.44 -2.49
C PHE A 68 16.42 13.22 -3.41
N ARG A 69 16.02 13.35 -4.68
CA ARG A 69 16.12 12.26 -5.67
C ARG A 69 17.57 11.89 -5.92
N GLU A 70 18.44 12.88 -6.12
CA GLU A 70 19.87 12.69 -6.34
C GLU A 70 20.52 11.98 -5.15
N GLU A 71 20.34 12.51 -3.93
CA GLU A 71 20.95 11.93 -2.71
C GLU A 71 20.48 10.51 -2.44
N ILE A 72 19.20 10.21 -2.70
CA ILE A 72 18.65 8.86 -2.52
C ILE A 72 19.17 7.91 -3.60
N GLN A 73 19.27 8.33 -4.85
CA GLN A 73 19.81 7.49 -5.93
C GLN A 73 21.27 7.12 -5.66
N ASP A 74 22.08 8.08 -5.22
CA ASP A 74 23.47 7.85 -4.87
C ASP A 74 23.60 6.89 -3.68
N ARG A 75 22.81 7.08 -2.63
CA ARG A 75 22.88 6.23 -1.43
C ARG A 75 22.29 4.85 -1.63
N LEU A 76 21.26 4.70 -2.47
CA LEU A 76 20.68 3.39 -2.80
C LEU A 76 21.57 2.59 -3.75
N SER A 77 22.41 3.23 -4.55
CA SER A 77 23.34 2.53 -5.44
C SER A 77 24.34 1.64 -4.68
N SER A 78 24.66 2.00 -3.44
CA SER A 78 25.51 1.20 -2.57
C SER A 78 24.71 0.20 -1.74
N ASN A 79 25.04 -1.09 -1.85
CA ASN A 79 24.34 -2.19 -1.16
C ASN A 79 24.52 -2.23 0.37
N TYR A 80 25.43 -1.44 0.94
CA TYR A 80 25.74 -1.45 2.38
C TYR A 80 25.03 -0.35 3.17
N ASN A 81 24.35 0.57 2.49
CA ASN A 81 23.67 1.69 3.15
C ASN A 81 22.27 1.28 3.62
N ILE A 82 21.92 1.69 4.85
CA ILE A 82 20.64 1.38 5.48
C ILE A 82 19.94 2.68 5.90
N ILE A 83 18.65 2.78 5.61
CA ILE A 83 17.83 3.93 6.03
C ILE A 83 17.33 3.66 7.46
N MET A 84 17.78 4.47 8.43
CA MET A 84 17.38 4.32 9.84
C MET A 84 15.95 4.82 10.13
N ASN A 85 15.52 5.93 9.50
CA ASN A 85 14.24 6.60 9.79
C ASN A 85 13.34 6.71 8.55
N GLY A 86 12.94 5.56 7.97
CA GLY A 86 12.19 5.52 6.71
C GLY A 86 10.77 6.12 6.76
N SER A 87 10.13 6.18 7.93
CA SER A 87 8.73 6.65 8.06
C SER A 87 8.53 8.15 7.81
N ASN A 88 9.59 8.95 7.93
CA ASN A 88 9.55 10.40 7.76
C ASN A 88 9.91 10.83 6.33
N LEU A 89 10.44 9.92 5.50
CA LEU A 89 10.90 10.22 4.15
C LEU A 89 9.78 9.95 3.13
N PRO A 90 9.49 10.89 2.20
CA PRO A 90 8.49 10.71 1.17
C PRO A 90 9.03 9.85 0.01
N MET A 91 9.37 8.58 0.30
CA MET A 91 9.95 7.64 -0.68
C MET A 91 9.04 7.38 -1.90
N SER A 92 7.73 7.63 -1.77
CA SER A 92 6.80 7.55 -2.90
C SER A 92 7.13 8.53 -4.03
N LEU A 93 7.84 9.64 -3.76
CA LEU A 93 8.18 10.66 -4.75
C LEU A 93 9.47 10.35 -5.52
N VAL A 94 10.27 9.39 -5.06
CA VAL A 94 11.53 9.00 -5.70
C VAL A 94 11.26 8.15 -6.95
N ASN A 95 10.36 7.19 -6.82
CA ASN A 95 10.01 6.26 -7.91
C ASN A 95 8.78 6.78 -8.65
N GLU A 96 8.96 7.82 -9.47
CA GLU A 96 7.99 8.08 -10.53
C GLU A 96 8.02 6.89 -11.50
N ARG A 97 7.13 5.93 -11.26
CA ARG A 97 6.84 4.91 -12.26
C ARG A 97 6.29 5.69 -13.45
N LYS A 98 7.12 5.91 -14.48
CA LYS A 98 6.62 6.09 -15.83
C LYS A 98 5.85 4.81 -16.13
N LYS A 99 4.57 4.80 -15.77
CA LYS A 99 3.64 3.78 -16.21
C LYS A 99 3.56 3.97 -17.72
N ILE A 100 4.49 3.33 -18.42
CA ILE A 100 4.20 2.78 -19.74
C ILE A 100 3.26 1.61 -19.44
N ALA A 101 2.06 1.92 -18.93
CA ALA A 101 0.98 1.00 -19.14
C ALA A 101 0.89 0.91 -20.67
N PRO A 102 0.95 -0.29 -21.28
CA PRO A 102 0.46 -0.41 -22.64
C PRO A 102 -0.90 0.29 -22.65
N PRO A 103 -1.21 1.14 -23.65
CA PRO A 103 -2.42 1.94 -23.63
C PRO A 103 -3.55 1.00 -23.23
N THR A 104 -4.07 1.16 -22.00
CA THR A 104 -5.16 0.31 -21.56
C THR A 104 -6.28 0.71 -22.49
N ILE A 105 -6.53 -0.13 -23.49
CA ILE A 105 -7.63 0.03 -24.40
C ILE A 105 -8.86 -0.21 -23.52
N HIS A 106 -9.26 0.82 -22.78
CA HIS A 106 -10.61 0.97 -22.27
C HIS A 106 -11.44 1.30 -23.51
N GLU A 107 -11.58 0.30 -24.38
CA GLU A 107 -12.69 0.25 -25.30
C GLU A 107 -13.92 0.12 -24.39
N GLU A 108 -14.52 1.28 -24.03
CA GLU A 108 -15.90 1.38 -23.54
C GLU A 108 -16.78 0.85 -24.64
N THR A 109 -16.89 -0.45 -24.71
CA THR A 109 -17.61 -1.07 -25.79
C THR A 109 -18.17 -2.39 -25.30
N ASP A 110 -19.39 -2.65 -25.73
CA ASP A 110 -20.33 -3.63 -25.20
C ASP A 110 -19.94 -5.10 -25.41
N HIS A 111 -18.64 -5.39 -25.57
CA HIS A 111 -18.09 -6.64 -26.05
C HIS A 111 -17.90 -7.72 -24.97
N LEU A 112 -17.76 -7.31 -23.70
CA LEU A 112 -17.43 -8.25 -22.62
C LEU A 112 -18.59 -9.18 -22.26
N ASN A 113 -19.83 -8.80 -22.61
CA ASN A 113 -21.04 -9.59 -22.34
C ASN A 113 -21.54 -10.39 -23.56
N ARG A 114 -20.86 -10.34 -24.70
CA ARG A 114 -21.32 -10.96 -25.94
C ARG A 114 -20.44 -12.17 -26.31
N PRO A 115 -20.99 -13.39 -26.42
CA PRO A 115 -20.23 -14.53 -26.93
C PRO A 115 -19.81 -14.26 -28.38
N PHE A 116 -18.59 -14.68 -28.73
CA PHE A 116 -17.90 -14.40 -30.00
C PHE A 116 -18.69 -14.68 -31.29
N PHE A 117 -19.77 -15.44 -31.21
CA PHE A 117 -20.45 -16.05 -32.36
C PHE A 117 -21.85 -15.52 -32.63
N GLN A 118 -22.32 -14.51 -31.87
CA GLN A 118 -23.76 -14.21 -31.85
C GLN A 118 -24.18 -12.93 -32.55
N ASP A 119 -23.29 -12.00 -32.93
CA ASP A 119 -23.60 -10.91 -33.88
C ASP A 119 -22.36 -10.60 -34.72
N ASP A 120 -22.57 -10.40 -36.02
CA ASP A 120 -21.58 -10.07 -37.05
C ASP A 120 -20.98 -8.64 -36.93
N SER A 121 -21.05 -7.97 -35.78
CA SER A 121 -20.62 -6.56 -35.66
C SER A 121 -19.10 -6.34 -35.66
N ARG A 122 -18.28 -7.40 -35.78
CA ARG A 122 -16.82 -7.33 -35.98
C ARG A 122 -16.43 -8.15 -37.22
N GLU A 123 -16.75 -7.64 -38.41
CA GLU A 123 -16.46 -8.32 -39.68
C GLU A 123 -14.96 -8.31 -40.04
N THR A 124 -14.16 -7.38 -39.49
CA THR A 124 -12.70 -7.30 -39.74
C THR A 124 -11.91 -6.87 -38.50
N PRO A 125 -10.66 -7.35 -38.31
CA PRO A 125 -9.79 -6.88 -37.25
C PRO A 125 -9.37 -5.42 -37.51
N LYS A 126 -9.38 -4.57 -36.47
CA LYS A 126 -8.94 -3.16 -36.57
C LYS A 126 -7.43 -2.98 -36.80
N ILE A 127 -6.69 -4.07 -36.93
CA ILE A 127 -5.25 -4.05 -37.18
C ILE A 127 -5.05 -3.75 -38.67
N ARG A 128 -4.49 -2.59 -39.00
CA ARG A 128 -4.06 -2.29 -40.38
C ARG A 128 -2.77 -3.08 -40.64
N LEU A 129 -2.78 -3.94 -41.64
CA LEU A 129 -1.60 -4.67 -42.11
C LEU A 129 -1.05 -3.97 -43.35
N ASP A 130 0.25 -3.69 -43.34
CA ASP A 130 0.99 -3.24 -44.51
C ASP A 130 1.71 -4.44 -45.17
N ASN A 131 2.12 -4.29 -46.43
CA ASN A 131 2.75 -5.37 -47.21
C ASN A 131 3.98 -6.02 -46.53
N SER A 132 4.71 -5.25 -45.70
CA SER A 132 5.87 -5.73 -44.94
C SER A 132 5.52 -6.60 -43.73
N ASP A 133 4.27 -6.57 -43.26
CA ASP A 133 3.84 -7.34 -42.09
C ASP A 133 3.33 -8.73 -42.46
N PHE A 134 2.95 -8.92 -43.73
CA PHE A 134 2.59 -10.24 -44.26
C PHE A 134 3.77 -11.23 -44.23
N SER A 135 4.99 -10.78 -44.56
CA SER A 135 6.19 -11.65 -44.48
C SER A 135 6.49 -12.07 -43.04
N LYS A 136 6.42 -11.12 -42.09
CA LYS A 136 6.66 -11.39 -40.67
C LYS A 136 5.65 -12.39 -40.08
N LEU A 137 4.38 -12.32 -40.50
CA LEU A 137 3.37 -13.28 -40.08
C LEU A 137 3.68 -14.70 -40.58
N VAL A 138 4.16 -14.83 -41.82
CA VAL A 138 4.58 -16.11 -42.38
C VAL A 138 5.74 -16.68 -41.56
N ASP A 139 6.76 -15.87 -41.27
CA ASP A 139 7.92 -16.30 -40.49
C ASP A 139 7.53 -16.78 -39.08
N THR A 140 6.67 -16.03 -38.37
CA THR A 140 6.18 -16.44 -37.04
C THR A 140 5.34 -17.73 -37.07
N SER A 141 4.55 -17.94 -38.13
CA SER A 141 3.76 -19.16 -38.29
C SER A 141 4.64 -20.37 -38.55
N VAL A 142 5.73 -20.22 -39.31
CA VAL A 142 6.68 -21.31 -39.58
C VAL A 142 7.42 -21.69 -38.30
N ASP A 143 7.89 -20.72 -37.52
CA ASP A 143 8.55 -20.96 -36.24
C ASP A 143 7.66 -21.68 -35.22
N SER A 144 6.38 -21.28 -35.10
CA SER A 144 5.43 -21.96 -34.20
C SER A 144 5.13 -23.41 -34.60
N ARG A 145 5.26 -23.75 -35.88
CA ARG A 145 4.98 -25.09 -36.41
C ARG A 145 6.18 -26.03 -36.23
N ILE A 146 7.39 -25.49 -36.16
CA ILE A 146 8.64 -26.23 -35.88
C ILE A 146 8.75 -26.56 -34.39
N LEU A 147 8.29 -25.67 -33.51
CA LEU A 147 8.20 -25.87 -32.06
C LEU A 147 6.82 -26.44 -31.68
N GLY A 148 6.56 -27.69 -32.05
CA GLY A 148 5.26 -28.36 -31.86
C GLY A 148 4.58 -28.10 -30.52
N LYS A 149 3.66 -27.13 -30.51
CA LYS A 149 2.58 -26.95 -29.55
C LYS A 149 1.27 -26.93 -30.32
#